data_AF-A0A1G5HQC0-F1
#
_entry.id   AF-A0A1G5HQC0-F1
#
_cell.length_a   1.000
_cell.length_b   1.000
_cell.length_c   1.000
_cell.angle_alpha   90.00
_cell.angle_beta   90.00
_cell.angle_gamma   90.00
#
_symmetry.space_group_name_H-M   'P 1'
#
loop_
_entity.id
_entity.type
_entity.pdbx_description
1 polymer ?
#
loop_
_entity_poly.entity_id
_entity_poly.type
_entity_poly.pdbx_seq_one_letter_code
_entity_poly.pdbx_strand_id
1 'polypeptide(L)'
;MESEKMLITNKNFKIYDALSKIDNYLEDMELGKKDTLHMRLLMEETLGMLGAMTGDYQALIWVEKENNQCQVKLVAKTEMDVDKKKELLSVSKSGENTLHKGFMGKIGEIIENGILNYENVMKLQQVYGGGYVDYAALGGNPSDSMFVWSLDQYRGALDEVRGSDNAAGYAWDELEKSIVASLAKDVTVGVKMDQVELTITADLTGK
;
A
#
# COMPACT_ATOMS: atom_id res chain seq x y z
N MET A 1 10.66 14.42 -11.34
CA MET A 1 9.62 14.48 -12.40
C MET A 1 8.40 13.75 -11.86
N GLU A 2 7.20 14.31 -12.01
CA GLU A 2 5.95 13.75 -11.50
C GLU A 2 4.97 13.56 -12.67
N SER A 3 4.24 12.45 -12.69
CA SER A 3 3.14 12.25 -13.66
C SER A 3 1.88 13.03 -13.27
N GLU A 4 0.90 13.10 -14.15
CA GLU A 4 -0.43 13.56 -13.74
C GLU A 4 -1.03 12.60 -12.69
N LYS A 5 -1.80 13.16 -11.74
CA LYS A 5 -2.53 12.39 -10.74
C LYS A 5 -3.82 11.84 -11.33
N MET A 6 -4.00 10.54 -11.23
CA MET A 6 -5.20 9.87 -11.70
C MET A 6 -6.15 9.60 -10.53
N LEU A 7 -7.39 10.02 -10.67
CA LEU A 7 -8.46 9.68 -9.72
C LEU A 7 -9.02 8.29 -10.03
N ILE A 8 -8.91 7.40 -9.06
CA ILE A 8 -9.45 6.04 -9.05
C ILE A 8 -10.58 5.97 -8.05
N THR A 9 -11.71 5.38 -8.46
CA THR A 9 -12.87 5.13 -7.59
C THR A 9 -13.39 3.73 -7.86
N ASN A 10 -13.89 3.04 -6.84
CA ASN A 10 -14.48 1.71 -6.95
C ASN A 10 -15.69 1.64 -7.92
N LYS A 11 -16.35 2.78 -8.22
CA LYS A 11 -17.56 2.84 -9.06
C LYS A 11 -17.29 2.89 -10.57
N ASN A 12 -16.12 3.37 -10.99
CA ASN A 12 -15.79 3.59 -12.41
C ASN A 12 -14.38 3.08 -12.78
N PHE A 13 -13.86 2.09 -12.04
CA PHE A 13 -12.49 1.64 -12.22
C PHE A 13 -12.31 0.78 -13.48
N LYS A 14 -11.54 1.29 -14.44
CA LYS A 14 -11.05 0.52 -15.59
C LYS A 14 -9.54 0.46 -15.55
N ILE A 15 -9.01 -0.69 -15.11
CA ILE A 15 -7.57 -0.93 -14.98
C ILE A 15 -6.82 -0.62 -16.29
N TYR A 16 -7.35 -1.06 -17.43
CA TYR A 16 -6.72 -0.86 -18.73
C TYR A 16 -6.53 0.63 -19.09
N ASP A 17 -7.53 1.47 -18.83
CA ASP A 17 -7.46 2.90 -19.13
C ASP A 17 -6.40 3.60 -18.25
N ALA A 18 -6.29 3.19 -16.99
CA ALA A 18 -5.28 3.70 -16.06
C ALA A 18 -3.87 3.26 -16.47
N LEU A 19 -3.70 1.99 -16.85
CA LEU A 19 -2.41 1.45 -17.31
C LEU A 19 -1.95 2.14 -18.60
N SER A 20 -2.83 2.36 -19.59
CA SER A 20 -2.45 3.04 -20.83
C SER A 20 -1.99 4.49 -20.60
N LYS A 21 -2.59 5.21 -19.64
CA LYS A 21 -2.11 6.55 -19.27
C LYS A 21 -0.73 6.51 -18.63
N ILE A 22 -0.48 5.50 -17.80
CA ILE A 22 0.81 5.34 -17.13
C ILE A 22 1.90 4.93 -18.09
N ASP A 23 1.60 4.10 -19.08
CA ASP A 23 2.56 3.74 -20.12
C ASP A 23 3.11 5.01 -20.80
N ASN A 24 2.25 5.97 -21.15
CA ASN A 24 2.69 7.26 -21.69
C ASN A 24 3.58 8.04 -20.70
N TYR A 25 3.23 8.09 -19.42
CA TYR A 25 4.02 8.80 -18.41
C TYR A 25 5.38 8.15 -18.16
N LEU A 26 5.45 6.82 -18.18
CA LEU A 26 6.72 6.10 -18.00
C LEU A 26 7.64 6.28 -19.21
N GLU A 27 7.09 6.41 -20.42
CA GLU A 27 7.85 6.78 -21.63
C GLU A 27 8.45 8.18 -21.51
N ASP A 28 7.66 9.17 -21.07
CA ASP A 28 8.12 10.55 -20.87
C ASP A 28 9.21 10.68 -19.78
N MET A 29 9.26 9.74 -18.83
CA MET A 29 10.25 9.72 -17.75
C MET A 29 11.63 9.20 -18.19
N GLU A 30 11.81 8.80 -19.46
CA GLU A 30 13.08 8.30 -20.02
C GLU A 30 13.73 7.22 -19.15
N LEU A 31 12.92 6.26 -18.68
CA LEU A 31 13.39 5.11 -17.92
C LEU A 31 14.05 4.08 -18.85
N GLY A 32 14.98 3.28 -18.31
CA GLY A 32 15.48 2.10 -19.01
C GLY A 32 14.36 1.10 -19.26
N LYS A 33 14.44 0.28 -20.32
CA LYS A 33 13.35 -0.63 -20.70
C LYS A 33 12.95 -1.57 -19.56
N LYS A 34 13.93 -2.04 -18.79
CA LYS A 34 13.68 -2.92 -17.66
C LYS A 34 12.99 -2.17 -16.53
N ASP A 35 13.45 -0.96 -16.25
CA ASP A 35 12.87 -0.10 -15.21
C ASP A 35 11.42 0.30 -15.56
N THR A 36 11.14 0.65 -16.83
CA THR A 36 9.78 0.89 -17.33
C THR A 36 8.87 -0.31 -17.07
N LEU A 37 9.33 -1.52 -17.43
CA LEU A 37 8.56 -2.74 -17.21
C LEU A 37 8.30 -2.99 -15.72
N HIS A 38 9.30 -2.81 -14.86
CA HIS A 38 9.15 -2.97 -13.43
C HIS A 38 8.13 -1.98 -12.84
N MET A 39 8.22 -0.70 -13.22
CA MET A 39 7.27 0.31 -12.75
C MET A 39 5.84 0.01 -13.22
N ARG A 40 5.68 -0.50 -14.44
CA ARG A 40 4.39 -0.95 -14.97
C ARG A 40 3.83 -2.12 -14.15
N LEU A 41 4.65 -3.10 -13.78
CA LEU A 41 4.24 -4.23 -12.94
C LEU A 41 3.83 -3.77 -11.53
N LEU A 42 4.62 -2.89 -10.91
CA LEU A 42 4.27 -2.32 -9.59
C LEU A 42 2.93 -1.59 -9.63
N MET A 43 2.68 -0.85 -10.71
CA MET A 43 1.41 -0.19 -10.93
C MET A 43 0.26 -1.18 -11.12
N GLU A 44 0.45 -2.21 -11.95
CA GLU A 44 -0.57 -3.23 -12.22
C GLU A 44 -0.99 -3.94 -10.93
N GLU A 45 -0.04 -4.32 -10.08
CA GLU A 45 -0.31 -4.91 -8.77
C GLU A 45 -1.04 -3.93 -7.84
N THR A 46 -0.64 -2.65 -7.83
CA THR A 46 -1.29 -1.61 -7.01
C THR A 46 -2.74 -1.36 -7.44
N LEU A 47 -2.97 -1.30 -8.75
CA LEU A 47 -4.30 -1.14 -9.35
C LEU A 47 -5.16 -2.39 -9.13
N GLY A 48 -4.57 -3.59 -9.23
CA GLY A 48 -5.24 -4.85 -8.93
C GLY A 48 -5.71 -4.92 -7.47
N MET A 49 -4.85 -4.50 -6.53
CA MET A 49 -5.21 -4.36 -5.12
C MET A 49 -6.38 -3.40 -4.93
N LEU A 50 -6.29 -2.18 -5.48
CA LEU A 50 -7.39 -1.20 -5.40
C LEU A 50 -8.70 -1.74 -5.98
N GLY A 51 -8.65 -2.46 -7.10
CA GLY A 51 -9.82 -3.06 -7.72
C GLY A 51 -10.46 -4.18 -6.89
N ALA A 52 -9.70 -4.85 -6.03
CA ALA A 52 -10.18 -5.91 -5.15
C ALA A 52 -10.69 -5.40 -3.79
N MET A 53 -10.35 -4.15 -3.41
CA MET A 53 -10.78 -3.55 -2.16
C MET A 53 -12.30 -3.36 -2.11
N THR A 54 -12.84 -3.56 -0.92
CA THR A 54 -14.27 -3.38 -0.65
C THR A 54 -14.55 -1.97 -0.10
N GLY A 55 -15.76 -1.46 -0.34
CA GLY A 55 -16.19 -0.15 0.15
C GLY A 55 -15.94 1.01 -0.82
N ASP A 56 -16.59 2.14 -0.52
CA ASP A 56 -16.48 3.37 -1.32
C ASP A 56 -15.21 4.15 -0.94
N TYR A 57 -14.34 4.35 -1.93
CA TYR A 57 -13.11 5.13 -1.76
C TYR A 57 -12.85 6.03 -2.98
N GLN A 58 -12.07 7.07 -2.74
CA GLN A 58 -11.43 7.89 -3.76
C GLN A 58 -9.92 7.82 -3.54
N ALA A 59 -9.18 7.36 -4.55
CA ALA A 59 -7.74 7.26 -4.50
C ALA A 59 -7.12 8.10 -5.61
N LEU A 60 -6.12 8.91 -5.27
CA LEU A 60 -5.23 9.53 -6.24
C LEU A 60 -4.00 8.65 -6.38
N ILE A 61 -3.66 8.28 -7.62
CA ILE A 61 -2.47 7.49 -7.93
C ILE A 61 -1.60 8.22 -8.97
N TRP A 62 -0.29 8.20 -8.78
CA TRP A 62 0.67 8.81 -9.71
C TRP A 62 2.06 8.20 -9.53
N VAL A 63 2.98 8.59 -10.41
CA VAL A 63 4.38 8.15 -10.38
C VAL A 63 5.31 9.36 -10.22
N GLU A 64 6.31 9.22 -9.38
CA GLU A 64 7.36 10.22 -9.15
C GLU A 64 8.74 9.62 -9.41
N LYS A 65 9.52 10.25 -10.30
CA LYS A 65 10.93 9.94 -10.53
C LYS A 65 11.80 10.98 -9.83
N GLU A 66 12.68 10.53 -8.96
CA GLU A 66 13.70 11.35 -8.30
C GLU A 66 15.06 10.66 -8.35
N ASN A 67 16.04 11.31 -8.97
CA ASN A 67 17.40 10.79 -9.13
C ASN A 67 17.40 9.36 -9.71
N ASN A 68 17.89 8.40 -8.93
CA ASN A 68 17.98 6.98 -9.27
C ASN A 68 16.82 6.17 -8.68
N GLN A 69 15.69 6.80 -8.39
CA GLN A 69 14.52 6.14 -7.83
C GLN A 69 13.26 6.55 -8.57
N CYS A 70 12.30 5.64 -8.57
CA CYS A 70 10.95 5.88 -9.05
C CYS A 70 9.96 5.33 -8.03
N GLN A 71 8.89 6.08 -7.80
CA GLN A 71 7.93 5.82 -6.75
C GLN A 71 6.53 5.75 -7.33
N VAL A 72 5.78 4.71 -6.94
CA VAL A 72 4.33 4.70 -7.09
C VAL A 72 3.74 5.33 -5.84
N LYS A 73 2.98 6.41 -6.02
CA LYS A 73 2.31 7.13 -4.95
C LYS A 73 0.81 6.89 -5.02
N LEU A 74 0.21 6.64 -3.87
CA LEU A 74 -1.24 6.50 -3.74
C LEU A 74 -1.70 7.22 -2.47
N VAL A 75 -2.73 8.05 -2.62
CA VAL A 75 -3.43 8.68 -1.50
C VAL A 75 -4.90 8.34 -1.59
N ALA A 76 -5.41 7.60 -0.61
CA ALA A 76 -6.81 7.23 -0.52
C ALA A 76 -7.51 8.02 0.59
N LYS A 77 -8.74 8.45 0.30
CA LYS A 77 -9.68 9.05 1.25
C LYS A 77 -11.02 8.33 1.16
N THR A 78 -11.71 8.24 2.29
CA THR A 78 -13.10 7.77 2.33
C THR A 78 -14.02 8.84 2.91
N GLU A 79 -15.25 8.91 2.41
CA GLU A 79 -16.33 9.62 3.11
C GLU A 79 -16.85 8.69 4.22
N MET A 80 -16.32 8.87 5.44
CA MET A 80 -16.79 8.11 6.60
C MET A 80 -18.23 8.50 6.96
N ASP A 81 -19.20 7.68 6.56
CA ASP A 81 -20.55 7.70 7.16
C ASP A 81 -20.63 6.69 8.32
N VAL A 82 -21.10 7.17 9.47
CA VAL A 82 -21.22 6.42 10.73
C VAL A 82 -22.13 5.19 10.59
N ASP A 83 -23.05 5.20 9.62
CA ASP A 83 -23.91 4.04 9.36
C ASP A 83 -23.20 2.96 8.51
N LYS A 84 -22.34 3.34 7.55
CA LYS A 84 -21.48 2.40 6.80
C LYS A 84 -20.44 1.71 7.70
N LYS A 85 -20.05 2.35 8.81
CA LYS A 85 -19.16 1.82 9.86
C LYS A 85 -19.71 0.53 10.49
N LYS A 86 -21.03 0.41 10.68
CA LYS A 86 -21.65 -0.77 11.33
C LYS A 86 -21.79 -1.96 10.38
N GLU A 87 -22.05 -1.70 9.11
CA GLU A 87 -22.24 -2.74 8.09
C GLU A 87 -20.92 -3.47 7.79
N LEU A 88 -19.81 -2.73 7.61
CA LEU A 88 -18.50 -3.31 7.33
C LEU A 88 -17.93 -4.11 8.53
N LEU A 89 -18.19 -3.65 9.76
CA LEU A 89 -17.84 -4.39 10.99
C LEU A 89 -18.56 -5.75 11.11
N SER A 90 -19.72 -5.90 10.48
CA SER A 90 -20.45 -7.18 10.48
C SER A 90 -19.86 -8.18 9.49
N VAL A 91 -19.29 -7.69 8.39
CA VAL A 91 -18.63 -8.49 7.35
C VAL A 91 -17.23 -8.93 7.79
N SER A 92 -16.44 -8.06 8.44
CA SER A 92 -15.12 -8.47 8.98
C SER A 92 -15.19 -9.52 10.09
N LYS A 93 -16.35 -9.68 10.76
CA LYS A 93 -16.54 -10.68 11.82
C LYS A 93 -16.79 -12.10 11.31
N SER A 94 -17.09 -12.31 10.03
CA SER A 94 -17.33 -13.65 9.49
C SER A 94 -16.04 -14.44 9.22
N GLY A 95 -14.86 -13.82 9.32
CA GLY A 95 -13.57 -14.52 9.24
C GLY A 95 -13.27 -15.23 7.91
N GLU A 96 -14.17 -15.13 6.92
CA GLU A 96 -14.05 -15.76 5.60
C GLU A 96 -13.77 -14.73 4.50
N ASN A 97 -12.77 -13.86 4.67
CA ASN A 97 -12.20 -13.17 3.51
C ASN A 97 -11.18 -14.10 2.85
N THR A 98 -11.70 -15.08 2.12
CA THR A 98 -10.94 -16.04 1.30
C THR A 98 -10.13 -15.37 0.17
N LEU A 99 -10.29 -14.05 -0.02
CA LEU A 99 -9.64 -13.21 -1.03
C LEU A 99 -8.29 -12.58 -0.61
N HIS A 100 -7.88 -12.63 0.66
CA HIS A 100 -6.65 -11.96 1.13
C HIS A 100 -5.51 -12.95 1.38
N LYS A 101 -5.10 -13.69 0.34
CA LYS A 101 -3.86 -14.48 0.38
C LYS A 101 -2.80 -13.75 -0.44
N GLY A 102 -1.67 -13.44 0.19
CA GLY A 102 -0.52 -12.80 -0.45
C GLY A 102 -0.20 -11.39 0.05
N PHE A 103 0.94 -10.86 -0.39
CA PHE A 103 1.51 -9.59 0.08
C PHE A 103 0.60 -8.38 -0.18
N MET A 104 0.03 -8.25 -1.38
CA MET A 104 -0.86 -7.14 -1.72
C MET A 104 -2.19 -7.19 -0.96
N GLY A 105 -2.65 -8.39 -0.59
CA GLY A 105 -3.80 -8.54 0.30
C GLY A 105 -3.54 -7.95 1.69
N LYS A 106 -2.32 -8.14 2.23
CA LYS A 106 -1.91 -7.53 3.52
C LYS A 106 -1.85 -6.01 3.45
N ILE A 107 -1.27 -5.45 2.37
CA ILE A 107 -1.27 -4.00 2.15
C ILE A 107 -2.70 -3.49 2.04
N GLY A 108 -3.55 -4.17 1.24
CA GLY A 108 -4.97 -3.87 1.12
C GLY A 108 -5.67 -3.87 2.48
N GLU A 109 -5.41 -4.86 3.33
CA GLU A 109 -5.98 -4.93 4.68
C GLU A 109 -5.48 -3.80 5.60
N ILE A 110 -4.20 -3.42 5.53
CA ILE A 110 -3.68 -2.26 6.28
C ILE A 110 -4.36 -0.98 5.82
N ILE A 111 -4.55 -0.82 4.50
CA ILE A 111 -5.22 0.33 3.91
C ILE A 111 -6.70 0.33 4.32
N GLU A 112 -7.43 -0.78 4.14
CA GLU A 112 -8.83 -0.91 4.53
C GLU A 112 -9.02 -0.65 6.03
N ASN A 113 -8.22 -1.27 6.91
CA ASN A 113 -8.34 -1.03 8.35
C ASN A 113 -7.91 0.39 8.75
N GLY A 114 -6.90 0.96 8.08
CA GLY A 114 -6.47 2.34 8.29
C GLY A 114 -7.53 3.36 7.87
N ILE A 115 -8.22 3.09 6.76
CA ILE A 115 -9.38 3.85 6.28
C ILE A 115 -10.58 3.69 7.23
N LEU A 116 -10.79 2.49 7.78
CA LEU A 116 -12.02 2.14 8.51
C LEU A 116 -11.97 2.44 10.01
N ASN A 117 -10.81 2.42 10.67
CA ASN A 117 -10.75 2.62 12.12
C ASN A 117 -9.35 2.92 12.68
N TYR A 118 -9.16 4.14 13.20
CA TYR A 118 -7.97 4.52 13.96
C TYR A 118 -7.71 3.63 15.20
N GLU A 119 -8.73 3.07 15.86
CA GLU A 119 -8.53 2.12 16.98
C GLU A 119 -8.01 0.75 16.50
N ASN A 120 -8.29 0.35 15.25
CA ASN A 120 -7.75 -0.91 14.70
C ASN A 120 -6.27 -0.79 14.36
N VAL A 121 -5.75 0.43 14.21
CA VAL A 121 -4.33 0.69 13.97
C VAL A 121 -3.44 0.15 15.11
N MET A 122 -3.93 0.17 16.36
CA MET A 122 -3.25 -0.50 17.48
C MET A 122 -3.22 -2.03 17.37
N LYS A 123 -4.23 -2.64 16.75
CA LYS A 123 -4.22 -4.08 16.45
C LYS A 123 -3.31 -4.40 15.27
N LEU A 124 -3.26 -3.53 14.25
CA LEU A 124 -2.32 -3.67 13.13
C LEU A 124 -0.87 -3.65 13.63
N GLN A 125 -0.56 -2.86 14.67
CA GLN A 125 0.75 -2.91 15.31
C GLN A 125 1.07 -4.31 15.87
N GLN A 126 0.13 -4.91 16.61
CA GLN A 126 0.31 -6.25 17.20
C GLN A 126 0.39 -7.35 16.15
N VAL A 127 -0.32 -7.21 15.03
CA VAL A 127 -0.39 -8.24 13.97
C VAL A 127 0.74 -8.11 12.95
N TYR A 128 1.15 -6.88 12.61
CA TYR A 128 2.02 -6.59 11.48
C TYR A 128 3.35 -5.92 11.84
N GLY A 129 3.61 -5.62 13.12
CA GLY A 129 4.91 -5.12 13.59
C GLY A 129 5.23 -3.68 13.19
N GLY A 130 4.23 -2.84 12.91
CA GLY A 130 4.41 -1.43 12.57
C GLY A 130 4.85 -0.55 13.75
N GLY A 131 5.34 0.66 13.47
CA GLY A 131 5.73 1.65 14.46
C GLY A 131 4.80 2.87 14.48
N TYR A 132 4.76 3.57 15.62
CA TYR A 132 4.22 4.92 15.67
C TYR A 132 5.35 5.91 15.49
N VAL A 133 5.24 6.81 14.51
CA VAL A 133 6.11 7.97 14.45
C VAL A 133 5.44 9.06 15.27
N ASP A 134 6.02 9.36 16.44
CA ASP A 134 5.60 10.50 17.25
C ASP A 134 6.03 11.79 16.55
N TYR A 135 5.07 12.47 15.94
CA TYR A 135 5.33 13.72 15.25
C TYR A 135 5.73 14.85 16.19
N ALA A 136 5.50 14.74 17.51
CA ALA A 136 6.07 15.67 18.49
C ALA A 136 7.60 15.62 18.48
N ALA A 137 8.20 14.45 18.23
CA ALA A 137 9.64 14.30 18.05
C ALA A 137 10.13 14.90 16.72
N LEU A 138 9.24 15.15 15.76
CA LEU A 138 9.50 15.84 14.48
C LEU A 138 8.99 17.29 14.45
N GLY A 139 8.61 17.86 15.60
CA GLY A 139 8.19 19.26 15.74
C GLY A 139 6.72 19.54 15.42
N GLY A 140 5.89 18.51 15.29
CA GLY A 140 4.43 18.60 15.16
C GLY A 140 3.68 18.51 16.49
N ASN A 141 2.34 18.47 16.39
CA ASN A 141 1.47 18.39 17.56
C ASN A 141 1.46 16.96 18.14
N PRO A 142 1.72 16.75 19.44
CA PRO A 142 1.71 15.42 20.09
C PRO A 142 0.39 14.64 20.02
N SER A 143 -0.70 15.25 19.59
CA SER A 143 -1.97 14.56 19.32
C SER A 143 -2.03 13.88 17.94
N ASP A 144 -1.12 14.20 17.02
CA ASP A 144 -1.08 13.67 15.66
C ASP A 144 -0.12 12.46 15.60
N SER A 145 -0.55 11.32 16.15
CA SER A 145 0.17 10.06 15.93
C SER A 145 -0.23 9.43 14.60
N MET A 146 0.75 9.24 13.73
CA MET A 146 0.60 8.57 12.45
C MET A 146 1.13 7.14 12.58
N PHE A 147 0.33 6.17 12.18
CA PHE A 147 0.83 4.82 12.04
C PHE A 147 1.58 4.70 10.73
N VAL A 148 2.78 4.14 10.81
CA VAL A 148 3.63 3.90 9.66
C VAL A 148 4.04 2.43 9.70
N TRP A 149 3.78 1.75 8.60
CA TRP A 149 4.25 0.41 8.35
C TRP A 149 5.19 0.45 7.14
N SER A 150 6.31 -0.29 7.20
CA SER A 150 7.19 -0.46 6.05
C SER A 150 7.53 -1.92 5.78
N LEU A 151 7.75 -2.24 4.51
CA LEU A 151 8.17 -3.56 4.07
C LEU A 151 9.55 -3.92 4.64
N ASP A 152 10.48 -2.97 4.68
CA ASP A 152 11.82 -3.20 5.25
C ASP A 152 11.76 -3.62 6.72
N GLN A 153 10.99 -2.91 7.54
CA GLN A 153 10.79 -3.26 8.96
C GLN A 153 10.09 -4.61 9.12
N TYR A 154 9.08 -4.87 8.29
CA TYR A 154 8.34 -6.12 8.31
C TYR A 154 9.21 -7.32 7.94
N ARG A 155 10.09 -7.16 6.95
CA ARG A 155 11.10 -8.18 6.59
C ARG A 155 12.02 -8.46 7.77
N GLY A 156 12.59 -7.43 8.39
CA GLY A 156 13.45 -7.59 9.56
C GLY A 156 12.76 -8.39 10.67
N ALA A 157 11.53 -8.00 11.02
CA ALA A 157 10.75 -8.67 12.05
C ALA A 157 10.43 -10.14 11.72
N LEU A 158 10.10 -10.46 10.46
CA LEU A 158 9.84 -11.84 10.06
C LEU A 158 11.10 -12.70 10.02
N ASP A 159 12.23 -12.16 9.57
CA ASP A 159 13.49 -12.92 9.45
C ASP A 159 13.96 -13.44 10.81
N GLU A 160 13.74 -12.67 11.89
CA GLU A 160 14.09 -13.04 13.25
C GLU A 160 13.31 -14.26 13.77
N VAL A 161 12.05 -14.45 13.35
CA VAL A 161 11.13 -15.44 13.93
C VAL A 161 10.66 -16.52 12.96
N ARG A 162 10.94 -16.41 11.65
CA ARG A 162 10.47 -17.36 10.63
C ARG A 162 10.94 -18.80 10.82
N GLY A 163 12.05 -19.01 11.54
CA GLY A 163 12.57 -20.34 11.85
C GLY A 163 11.87 -21.04 13.04
N SER A 164 11.11 -20.30 13.85
CA SER A 164 10.47 -20.79 15.08
C SER A 164 8.94 -20.63 15.09
N ASP A 165 8.39 -19.77 14.25
CA ASP A 165 6.95 -19.56 14.08
C ASP A 165 6.50 -19.92 12.65
N ASN A 166 5.62 -20.92 12.55
CA ASN A 166 5.05 -21.37 11.27
C ASN A 166 4.29 -20.26 10.54
N ALA A 167 3.57 -19.39 11.25
CA ALA A 167 2.83 -18.28 10.63
C ALA A 167 3.79 -17.24 10.04
N ALA A 168 4.91 -16.97 10.72
CA ALA A 168 5.96 -16.11 10.19
C ALA A 168 6.67 -16.74 8.97
N GLY A 169 6.91 -18.05 9.00
CA GLY A 169 7.41 -18.81 7.85
C GLY A 169 6.51 -18.68 6.61
N TYR A 170 5.20 -18.92 6.76
CA TYR A 170 4.24 -18.73 5.66
C TYR A 170 4.19 -17.28 5.17
N ALA A 171 4.26 -16.31 6.08
CA ALA A 171 4.29 -14.90 5.71
C ALA A 171 5.54 -14.55 4.89
N TRP A 172 6.68 -15.14 5.23
CA TRP A 172 7.94 -14.99 4.49
C TRP A 172 7.85 -15.59 3.08
N ASP A 173 7.31 -16.80 2.95
CA ASP A 173 7.11 -17.45 1.65
C ASP A 173 6.24 -16.62 0.71
N GLU A 174 5.21 -15.96 1.24
CA GLU A 174 4.35 -15.05 0.46
C GLU A 174 5.06 -13.75 0.05
N LEU A 175 6.03 -13.27 0.84
CA LEU A 175 6.90 -12.17 0.42
C LEU A 175 7.80 -12.59 -0.74
N GLU A 176 8.36 -13.80 -0.71
CA GLU A 176 9.25 -14.29 -1.77
C GLU A 176 8.52 -14.48 -3.11
N LYS A 177 7.22 -14.80 -3.08
CA LYS A 177 6.38 -14.93 -4.28
C LYS A 177 5.88 -13.59 -4.83
N SER A 178 5.96 -12.52 -4.05
CA SER A 178 5.36 -11.23 -4.39
C SER A 178 6.22 -10.45 -5.38
N ILE A 179 5.63 -10.06 -6.51
CA ILE A 179 6.27 -9.19 -7.51
C ILE A 179 6.63 -7.84 -6.86
N VAL A 180 5.69 -7.23 -6.13
CA VAL A 180 5.94 -5.95 -5.46
C VAL A 180 7.06 -6.06 -4.44
N ALA A 181 7.08 -7.12 -3.62
CA ALA A 181 8.16 -7.29 -2.65
C ALA A 181 9.51 -7.48 -3.36
N SER A 182 9.56 -8.25 -4.46
CA SER A 182 10.81 -8.49 -5.18
C SER A 182 11.37 -7.25 -5.91
N LEU A 183 10.50 -6.36 -6.41
CA LEU A 183 10.88 -5.20 -7.21
C LEU A 183 11.03 -3.92 -6.39
N ALA A 184 10.28 -3.79 -5.30
CA ALA A 184 10.36 -2.62 -4.43
C ALA A 184 11.59 -2.70 -3.53
N LYS A 185 12.30 -1.58 -3.43
CA LYS A 185 13.26 -1.33 -2.36
C LYS A 185 12.55 -1.30 -1.02
N ASP A 186 11.48 -0.52 -0.95
CA ASP A 186 10.61 -0.45 0.22
C ASP A 186 9.18 -0.11 -0.18
N VAL A 187 8.24 -0.50 0.68
CA VAL A 187 6.83 -0.12 0.59
C VAL A 187 6.45 0.49 1.92
N THR A 188 5.99 1.73 1.92
CA THR A 188 5.57 2.44 3.13
C THR A 188 4.07 2.71 3.08
N VAL A 189 3.37 2.37 4.15
CA VAL A 189 1.94 2.67 4.34
C VAL A 189 1.80 3.56 5.55
N GLY A 190 1.26 4.75 5.35
CA GLY A 190 0.99 5.75 6.35
C GLY A 190 -0.50 5.94 6.53
N VAL A 191 -0.99 5.93 7.77
CA VAL A 191 -2.40 6.18 8.08
C VAL A 191 -2.49 7.40 9.00
N LYS A 192 -3.20 8.44 8.54
CA LYS A 192 -3.50 9.64 9.31
C LYS A 192 -4.97 10.02 9.17
N MET A 193 -5.72 9.94 10.29
CA MET A 193 -7.17 10.20 10.33
C MET A 193 -7.96 9.35 9.32
N ASP A 194 -8.54 9.97 8.29
CA ASP A 194 -9.34 9.36 7.20
C ASP A 194 -8.55 9.23 5.89
N GLN A 195 -7.24 9.52 5.93
CA GLN A 195 -6.35 9.47 4.80
C GLN A 195 -5.31 8.36 4.97
N VAL A 196 -5.13 7.59 3.91
CA VAL A 196 -4.06 6.59 3.81
C VAL A 196 -3.15 6.95 2.66
N GLU A 197 -1.85 6.86 2.91
CA GLU A 197 -0.79 7.12 1.95
C GLU A 197 0.02 5.85 1.76
N LEU A 198 0.17 5.42 0.51
CA LEU A 198 1.04 4.31 0.11
C LEU A 198 2.14 4.88 -0.79
N THR A 199 3.38 4.53 -0.48
CA THR A 199 4.54 4.79 -1.33
C THR A 199 5.26 3.48 -1.59
N ILE A 200 5.34 3.06 -2.84
CA ILE A 200 6.20 1.95 -3.28
C ILE A 200 7.43 2.56 -3.94
N THR A 201 8.62 2.36 -3.38
CA THR A 201 9.88 2.89 -3.90
C THR A 201 10.67 1.80 -4.61
N ALA A 202 11.08 2.06 -5.85
CA ALA A 202 11.97 1.20 -6.62
C ALA A 202 13.25 1.95 -7.02
N ASP A 203 14.39 1.27 -6.97
CA ASP A 203 15.65 1.80 -7.49
C ASP A 203 15.69 1.62 -9.02
N LEU A 204 16.12 2.67 -9.73
CA LEU A 204 16.32 2.67 -11.16
C LEU A 204 17.71 2.15 -11.50
N THR A 205 17.77 1.20 -12.42
CA THR A 205 19.03 0.59 -12.86
C THR A 205 19.62 1.25 -14.10
N GLY A 206 18.82 2.04 -14.82
CA GLY A 206 19.18 2.70 -16.07
C GLY A 206 19.34 1.73 -17.25
N LYS A 207 18.81 0.51 -17.13
CA LYS A 207 18.96 -0.58 -18.11
C LYS A 207 17.67 -0.90 -18.87
#